data_AF-A0A9E6EV56-F1
#
_entry.id   AF-A0A9E6EV56-F1
#
_cell.length_a   1.000
_cell.length_b   1.000
_cell.length_c   1.000
_cell.angle_alpha   90.00
_cell.angle_beta   90.00
_cell.angle_gamma   90.00
#
_symmetry.space_group_name_H-M   'P 1'
#
loop_
_entity.id
_entity.type
_entity.pdbx_description
1 polymer ?
#
loop_
_entity_poly.entity_id
_entity_poly.type
_entity_poly.pdbx_seq_one_letter_code
_entity_poly.pdbx_strand_id
1 'polypeptide(L)' 'MITPALVKPARLYLNLESLIAYCREVYDLPVSKITIYRAVKSGSLPSMKVNGRLLFRISDVERWIEGSSEKKGDA' A
#
# COMPACT_ATOMS: atom_id res chain seq x y z
N MET A 1 -7.79 -13.24 26.62
CA MET A 1 -6.87 -12.85 25.53
C MET A 1 -7.54 -11.72 24.77
N ILE A 2 -7.00 -10.51 24.87
CA ILE A 2 -7.59 -9.32 24.23
C ILE A 2 -6.99 -9.27 22.83
N THR A 3 -7.77 -9.60 21.81
CA THR A 3 -7.38 -9.35 20.42
C THR A 3 -7.32 -7.83 20.24
N PRO A 4 -6.16 -7.21 19.93
CA PRO A 4 -6.17 -5.81 19.59
C PRO A 4 -6.91 -5.70 18.25
N ALA A 5 -8.14 -5.18 18.31
CA ALA A 5 -8.88 -4.78 17.14
C ALA A 5 -7.96 -3.89 16.30
N LEU A 6 -7.65 -4.33 15.09
CA LEU A 6 -6.84 -3.63 14.12
C LEU A 6 -7.38 -2.20 14.01
N VAL A 7 -6.67 -1.25 14.63
CA VAL A 7 -7.08 0.15 14.68
C VAL A 7 -7.06 0.63 13.24
N LYS A 8 -8.25 0.73 12.62
CA LYS A 8 -8.40 1.27 11.28
C LYS A 8 -7.71 2.63 11.29
N PRO A 9 -6.63 2.83 10.53
CA PRO A 9 -5.86 4.06 10.61
C PRO A 9 -6.79 5.24 10.39
N ALA A 10 -6.81 6.21 11.32
CA ALA A 10 -7.63 7.41 11.22
C ALA A 10 -7.30 8.26 9.98
N ARG A 11 -6.21 7.95 9.27
CA ARG A 11 -5.77 8.58 8.03
C ARG A 11 -6.26 7.76 6.85
N LEU A 12 -7.04 8.39 5.98
CA LEU A 12 -7.49 7.80 4.72
C LEU A 12 -6.36 7.61 3.70
N TYR A 13 -5.25 8.31 3.89
CA TYR A 13 -4.12 8.39 2.95
C TYR A 13 -2.78 8.16 3.62
N LEU A 14 -1.88 7.49 2.89
CA LEU A 14 -0.49 7.24 3.23
C LEU A 14 0.40 8.09 2.32
N ASN A 15 1.50 8.65 2.86
CA ASN A 15 2.59 9.13 2.02
C ASN A 15 3.50 7.95 1.62
N LEU A 16 4.54 8.20 0.81
CA LEU A 16 5.45 7.15 0.36
C LEU A 16 6.13 6.37 1.50
N GLU A 17 6.67 7.05 2.51
CA GLU A 17 7.34 6.39 3.63
C GLU A 17 6.35 5.58 4.47
N SER A 18 5.16 6.14 4.73
CA SER A 18 4.10 5.46 5.46
C SER A 18 3.54 4.26 4.69
N LEU A 19 3.48 4.30 3.37
CA LEU A 19 3.10 3.17 2.53
C LEU A 19 4.08 2.01 2.67
N ILE A 20 5.39 2.30 2.64
CA ILE A 20 6.43 1.28 2.81
C ILE A 20 6.34 0.62 4.18
N ALA A 21 6.18 1.44 5.24
CA ALA A 21 6.00 0.94 6.60
C ALA A 21 4.73 0.09 6.70
N TYR A 22 3.62 0.56 6.13
CA TYR A 22 2.34 -0.15 6.15
C TYR A 22 2.43 -1.53 5.47
N CYS A 23 3.02 -1.62 4.28
CA CYS A 23 3.23 -2.92 3.61
C CYS A 23 4.07 -3.88 4.45
N ARG A 24 5.12 -3.36 5.11
CA ARG A 24 6.01 -4.18 5.93
C ARG A 24 5.36 -4.64 7.24
N GLU A 25 4.67 -3.76 7.94
CA GLU A 25 4.15 -4.03 9.28
C GLU A 25 2.81 -4.77 9.26
N VAL A 26 1.96 -4.50 8.27
CA VAL A 26 0.60 -5.07 8.21
C VAL A 26 0.53 -6.31 7.33
N TYR A 27 1.31 -6.33 6.24
CA TYR A 27 1.27 -7.41 5.24
C TYR A 27 2.53 -8.27 5.21
N ASP A 28 3.52 -8.00 6.07
CA ASP A 28 4.86 -8.60 6.04
C ASP A 28 5.48 -8.59 4.62
N LEU A 29 5.17 -7.54 3.85
CA LEU A 29 5.53 -7.41 2.45
C LEU A 29 6.56 -6.30 2.27
N PRO A 30 7.87 -6.62 2.14
CA PRO A 30 8.89 -5.63 1.89
C PRO A 30 8.77 -5.12 0.44
N VAL A 31 8.27 -3.89 0.29
CA VAL A 31 8.13 -3.21 -1.00
C VAL A 31 9.17 -2.09 -1.14
N SER A 32 9.91 -2.08 -2.25
CA SER A 32 10.85 -1.01 -2.55
C SER A 32 10.16 0.25 -3.10
N LYS A 33 10.78 1.42 -2.91
CA LYS A 33 10.34 2.69 -3.53
C LYS A 33 10.18 2.55 -5.04
N ILE A 34 11.13 1.87 -5.70
CA ILE A 34 11.12 1.65 -7.15
C ILE A 34 9.88 0.85 -7.56
N THR A 35 9.51 -0.19 -6.80
CA THR A 35 8.30 -0.98 -7.05
C THR A 35 7.05 -0.12 -6.99
N ILE A 36 6.93 0.74 -5.96
CA ILE A 36 5.80 1.67 -5.81
C ILE A 36 5.75 2.64 -7.00
N TYR A 37 6.89 3.25 -7.38
CA TYR A 37 6.93 4.15 -8.53
C TYR A 37 6.56 3.45 -9.85
N ARG A 38 6.98 2.20 -10.04
CA ARG A 38 6.57 1.40 -11.21
C ARG A 38 5.07 1.12 -11.18
N ALA A 39 4.51 0.78 -10.03
CA ALA A 39 3.08 0.55 -9.86
C ALA A 39 2.27 1.81 -10.20
N VAL A 40 2.68 2.97 -9.67
CA VAL A 40 2.09 4.27 -10.00
C VAL A 40 2.20 4.57 -11.49
N LYS A 41 3.39 4.41 -12.07
CA LYS A 41 3.63 4.69 -13.50
C LYS A 41 2.80 3.78 -14.41
N SER A 42 2.60 2.52 -14.01
CA SER A 42 1.78 1.56 -14.73
C SER A 42 0.27 1.76 -14.56
N GLY A 43 -0.15 2.61 -13.62
CA GLY A 43 -1.55 2.81 -13.25
C GLY A 43 -2.13 1.71 -12.34
N SER A 44 -1.33 0.72 -11.95
CA SER A 44 -1.79 -0.36 -11.05
C SER A 44 -1.94 0.09 -9.59
N LEU A 45 -1.28 1.17 -9.19
CA LEU A 45 -1.46 1.82 -7.89
C LEU A 45 -1.86 3.29 -8.08
N PRO A 46 -3.13 3.64 -7.84
CA PRO A 46 -3.58 5.03 -7.85
C PRO A 46 -2.80 5.88 -6.84
N SER A 47 -2.44 7.10 -7.24
CA SER A 47 -1.81 8.08 -6.35
C SER A 47 -2.30 9.48 -6.66
N MET A 48 -2.30 10.34 -5.64
CA MET A 48 -2.63 11.75 -5.75
C MET A 48 -1.40 12.58 -5.39
N LYS A 49 -1.13 13.63 -6.16
CA LYS A 49 -0.06 14.58 -5.86
C LYS A 49 -0.62 15.81 -5.15
N VAL A 50 -0.20 16.05 -3.92
CA VAL A 50 -0.61 17.23 -3.12
C VAL A 50 0.64 17.92 -2.60
N ASN A 51 0.81 19.21 -2.92
CA ASN A 51 1.98 20.01 -2.51
C ASN A 51 3.32 19.33 -2.82
N GLY A 52 3.43 18.69 -3.99
CA GLY A 52 4.64 17.99 -4.42
C GLY A 52 4.85 16.59 -3.82
N ARG A 53 3.99 16.14 -2.91
CA ARG A 53 4.08 14.82 -2.26
C ARG A 53 3.05 13.85 -2.85
N LEU A 54 3.43 12.59 -2.98
CA LEU A 54 2.50 11.51 -3.36
C LEU A 54 1.74 11.02 -2.13
N LEU A 55 0.44 10.88 -2.30
CA LEU A 55 -0.50 10.33 -1.32
C LEU A 55 -1.25 9.15 -1.95
N PHE A 56 -1.44 8.11 -1.15
CA PHE A 56 -2.02 6.83 -1.55
C PHE A 56 -3.20 6.54 -0.66
N ARG A 57 -4.38 6.32 -1.23
CA ARG A 57 -5.55 5.94 -0.43
C ARG A 57 -5.36 4.52 0.06
N ILE A 58 -5.67 4.27 1.33
CA ILE A 58 -5.45 2.94 1.93
C ILE A 58 -6.22 1.85 1.18
N SER A 59 -7.49 2.08 0.84
CA SER A 59 -8.29 1.09 0.10
C SER A 59 -7.70 0.72 -1.27
N ASP A 60 -7.02 1.67 -1.93
CA ASP A 60 -6.40 1.41 -3.23
C ASP A 60 -5.08 0.63 -3.06
N VAL A 61 -4.35 0.90 -1.97
CA VAL A 61 -3.16 0.14 -1.56
C VAL A 61 -3.52 -1.30 -1.20
N GLU A 62 -4.53 -1.50 -0.36
CA GLU A 62 -5.00 -2.83 0.04
C GLU A 62 -5.37 -3.66 -1.20
N ARG A 63 -6.18 -3.09 -2.11
CA ARG A 63 -6.54 -3.73 -3.37
C ARG A 63 -5.34 -4.05 -4.26
N TRP A 64 -4.37 -3.15 -4.31
CA TRP A 64 -3.14 -3.36 -5.09
C TRP A 64 -2.30 -4.51 -4.52
N ILE A 65 -2.24 -4.64 -3.19
CA ILE A 65 -1.54 -5.74 -2.50
C ILE A 65 -2.29 -7.06 -2.73
N GLU A 66 -3.60 -7.09 -2.53
CA GLU A 66 -4.45 -8.26 -2.75
C GLU A 66 -4.38 -8.77 -4.19
N GLY A 67 -4.51 -7.87 -5.17
CA GLY A 67 -4.41 -8.20 -6.59
C GLY A 67 -2.99 -8.62 -7.03
N SER A 68 -1.96 -8.28 -6.26
CA SER A 68 -0.60 -8.81 -6.46
C SER A 68 -0.44 -10.22 -5.89
N SER A 69 -1.25 -10.61 -4.91
CA SER A 69 -1.23 -11.94 -4.27
C SER A 69 -1.90 -13.01 -5.14
N GLU A 70 -2.99 -12.67 -5.85
CA GLU A 70 -3.68 -13.59 -6.77
C GLU A 70 -2.83 -14.04 -7.97
N LYS A 71 -1.76 -13.30 -8.31
CA LYS A 71 -0.84 -13.67 -9.40
C LYS A 71 0.21 -14.72 -8.99
N LYS A 72 0.19 -15.21 -7.75
CA LYS A 72 1.18 -16.16 -7.20
C LYS A 72 0.61 -17.57 -6.97
N GLY A 73 -0.29 -18.01 -7.83
CA GLY A 73 -0.98 -19.31 -7.75
C GLY A 73 -1.09 -20.08 -9.07
N ASP A 74 -0.21 -19.83 -10.05
CA ASP A 74 -0.16 -20.61 -11.29
C ASP A 74 1.29 -20.74 -11.78
N ALA A 75 1.99 -21.76 -11.27
CA ALA A 75 3.17 -22.42 -11.86
C ALA A 75 3.48 -23.70 -11.08
#